data_AF-A0A661QPE9-F1
#
_entry.id   AF-A0A661QPE9-F1
#
_cell.length_a   1.000
_cell.length_b   1.000
_cell.length_c   1.000
_cell.angle_alpha   90.00
_cell.angle_beta   90.00
_cell.angle_gamma   90.00
#
_symmetry.space_group_name_H-M   'P 1'
#
loop_
_entity.id
_entity.type
_entity.pdbx_description
1 polymer ?
#
loop_
_entity_poly.entity_id
_entity_poly.type
_entity_poly.pdbx_seq_one_letter_code
_entity_poly.pdbx_strand_id
1 'polypeptide(L)'
;LFAGCLQPDGSLAFIPKNKVAADMKCDGRIWRIKIGNSPLKEDDILMMGGGNVIGDIPKGLPSLSIPKLNLKVLGQLFPYAIIISLLGFMEAISIAKAMAGKTGQRLDPNQELIGQGLANIVGSIGKSYPTSGSFSRSAVNLQAGAVSGLSSVFTSLAVVIVLLFFTPLLYHLPQSVLAAVIMMAVLGLINMSGFLHAWKAQWYDGLISIITFICTLGFAPHLDKGIMIGVVLSLSIFLYKMMRPTVASLSRAEDHALRCAKSHGLAECKFIAMIRFDGPLFFANASYLEDKIMEIMRNKNDLKHIVIVSNGINDIDASGEETLSLLVDRVRSAGVDISLSGVNESVMGVFKRTHLPEKIGSHHIYPTMEKAIEAIYKKTHTDNEEEKDCPLIPECYFV
;
A
#
# COMPACT_ATOMS: atom_id res chain seq x y z
N LEU A 1 -16.15 -12.49 -58.23
CA LEU A 1 -15.77 -13.92 -58.30
C LEU A 1 -14.27 -13.95 -58.58
N PHE A 2 -13.50 -14.58 -57.70
CA PHE A 2 -12.06 -14.63 -57.83
C PHE A 2 -11.62 -16.03 -58.25
N ALA A 3 -10.62 -16.12 -59.13
CA ALA A 3 -9.91 -17.34 -59.45
C ALA A 3 -8.59 -17.33 -58.67
N GLY A 4 -8.25 -18.46 -58.05
CA GLY A 4 -6.97 -18.62 -57.37
C GLY A 4 -5.92 -19.07 -58.38
N CYS A 5 -5.07 -18.16 -58.86
CA CYS A 5 -4.07 -18.47 -59.89
C CYS A 5 -2.70 -18.68 -59.26
N LEU A 6 -2.04 -19.78 -59.66
CA LEU A 6 -0.73 -20.16 -59.14
C LEU A 6 0.32 -19.27 -59.82
N GLN A 7 1.06 -18.52 -59.02
CA GLN A 7 2.17 -17.73 -59.50
C GLN A 7 3.43 -18.62 -59.68
N PRO A 8 4.43 -18.18 -60.47
CA PRO A 8 5.66 -18.95 -60.70
C PRO A 8 6.44 -19.27 -59.41
N ASP A 9 6.21 -18.53 -58.33
CA ASP A 9 6.79 -18.72 -57.00
C ASP A 9 6.02 -19.73 -56.12
N GLY A 10 4.93 -20.32 -56.63
CA GLY A 10 4.07 -21.26 -55.91
C GLY A 10 2.99 -20.62 -55.04
N SER A 11 2.91 -19.29 -54.98
CA SER A 11 1.86 -18.57 -54.23
C SER A 11 0.55 -18.48 -55.00
N LEU A 12 -0.57 -18.31 -54.29
CA LEU A 12 -1.91 -18.29 -54.88
C LEU A 12 -2.47 -16.86 -54.86
N ALA A 13 -2.63 -16.26 -56.05
CA ALA A 13 -3.16 -14.92 -56.19
C ALA A 13 -4.63 -14.95 -56.61
N PHE A 14 -5.48 -14.20 -55.89
CA PHE A 14 -6.91 -14.13 -56.15
C PHE A 14 -7.24 -13.00 -57.14
N ILE A 15 -7.39 -13.36 -58.40
CA ILE A 15 -7.63 -12.41 -59.49
C ILE A 15 -9.12 -12.43 -59.85
N PRO A 16 -9.77 -11.28 -60.13
CA PRO A 16 -11.13 -11.25 -60.66
C PRO A 16 -11.22 -12.19 -61.88
N LYS A 17 -12.19 -13.10 -61.89
CA LYS A 17 -12.31 -14.17 -62.91
C LYS A 17 -12.29 -13.65 -64.36
N ASN A 18 -12.73 -12.42 -64.58
CA ASN A 18 -12.77 -11.73 -65.86
C ASN A 18 -11.43 -11.12 -66.31
N LYS A 19 -10.42 -11.08 -65.44
CA LYS A 19 -9.06 -10.57 -65.71
C LYS A 19 -7.98 -11.65 -65.66
N VAL A 20 -8.39 -12.92 -65.59
CA VAL A 20 -7.46 -14.06 -65.66
C VAL A 20 -6.98 -14.19 -67.10
N ALA A 21 -5.67 -14.07 -67.31
CA ALA A 21 -5.06 -14.32 -68.62
C ALA A 21 -5.12 -15.81 -68.96
N ALA A 22 -5.29 -16.14 -70.25
CA ALA A 22 -5.56 -17.52 -70.71
C ALA A 22 -4.39 -18.50 -70.46
N ASP A 23 -3.21 -17.99 -70.14
CA ASP A 23 -1.97 -18.70 -69.87
C ASP A 23 -1.71 -18.98 -68.38
N MET A 24 -2.54 -18.46 -67.48
CA MET A 24 -2.39 -18.69 -66.03
C MET A 24 -3.01 -20.02 -65.57
N LYS A 25 -2.21 -20.86 -64.90
CA LYS A 25 -2.71 -22.08 -64.23
C LYS A 25 -3.42 -21.70 -62.93
N CYS A 26 -4.75 -21.79 -62.92
CA CYS A 26 -5.56 -21.52 -61.73
C CYS A 26 -6.14 -22.81 -61.13
N ASP A 27 -6.43 -22.78 -59.82
CA ASP A 27 -6.84 -23.92 -58.97
C ASP A 27 -8.22 -24.54 -59.31
N GLY A 28 -8.90 -24.01 -60.34
CA GLY A 28 -10.22 -24.45 -60.79
C GLY A 28 -11.37 -24.11 -59.83
N ARG A 29 -11.09 -23.45 -58.69
CA ARG A 29 -12.09 -23.10 -57.68
C ARG A 29 -12.55 -21.66 -57.87
N ILE A 30 -13.83 -21.43 -57.60
CA ILE A 30 -14.40 -20.07 -57.65
C ILE A 30 -14.51 -19.55 -56.22
N TRP A 31 -13.65 -18.60 -55.88
CA TRP A 31 -13.62 -17.97 -54.58
C TRP A 31 -14.59 -16.79 -54.54
N ARG A 32 -15.36 -16.71 -53.45
CA ARG A 32 -16.37 -15.68 -53.21
C ARG A 32 -16.06 -14.99 -51.89
N ILE A 33 -16.03 -13.66 -51.90
CA ILE A 33 -16.00 -12.88 -50.66
C ILE A 33 -17.43 -12.93 -50.10
N LYS A 34 -17.61 -13.52 -48.92
CA LYS A 34 -18.90 -13.58 -48.25
C LYS A 34 -19.17 -12.22 -47.60
N ILE A 35 -19.96 -11.40 -48.27
CA ILE A 35 -20.44 -10.12 -47.77
C ILE A 35 -21.85 -10.39 -47.23
N GLY A 36 -22.16 -9.99 -46.00
CA GLY A 36 -23.51 -10.13 -45.43
C GLY A 36 -24.54 -9.23 -46.14
N ASN A 37 -25.71 -9.03 -45.53
CA ASN A 37 -26.79 -8.19 -46.09
C ASN A 37 -26.55 -6.66 -45.98
N SER A 38 -25.31 -6.24 -45.72
CA SER A 38 -24.93 -4.83 -45.64
C SER A 38 -24.09 -4.47 -46.86
N PRO A 39 -24.37 -3.36 -47.57
CA PRO A 39 -23.50 -2.90 -48.64
C PRO A 39 -22.08 -2.69 -48.10
N LEU A 40 -21.08 -3.24 -48.80
CA LEU A 40 -19.67 -2.95 -48.53
C LEU A 40 -19.48 -1.45 -48.69
N LYS A 41 -19.10 -0.77 -47.60
CA LYS A 41 -18.61 0.59 -47.70
C LYS A 41 -17.23 0.51 -48.34
N GLU A 42 -17.13 0.90 -49.60
CA GLU A 42 -15.87 0.87 -50.37
C GLU A 42 -14.77 1.71 -49.66
N ASP A 43 -15.18 2.80 -49.00
CA ASP A 43 -14.31 3.65 -48.17
C ASP A 43 -13.77 2.96 -46.89
N ASP A 44 -14.43 1.90 -46.41
CA ASP A 44 -14.00 1.13 -45.25
C ASP A 44 -13.10 -0.07 -45.63
N ILE A 45 -12.91 -0.34 -46.94
CA ILE A 45 -12.04 -1.42 -47.42
C ILE A 45 -10.59 -0.94 -47.44
N LEU A 46 -9.95 -0.96 -46.27
CA LEU A 46 -8.52 -0.72 -46.11
C LEU A 46 -7.70 -1.88 -46.69
N MET A 47 -7.25 -1.74 -47.93
CA MET A 47 -6.23 -2.61 -48.51
C MET A 47 -4.85 -2.21 -47.96
N MET A 48 -4.34 -2.94 -46.95
CA MET A 48 -3.02 -2.67 -46.36
C MET A 48 -2.08 -3.87 -46.48
N GLY A 49 -0.89 -3.64 -47.03
CA GLY A 49 0.19 -4.64 -47.12
C GLY A 49 1.19 -4.62 -45.96
N GLY A 50 1.06 -3.70 -44.99
CA GLY A 50 2.08 -3.43 -43.96
C GLY A 50 1.58 -3.20 -42.52
N GLY A 51 0.30 -3.50 -42.23
CA GLY A 51 -0.32 -3.26 -40.91
C GLY A 51 -0.73 -1.80 -40.68
N ASN A 52 -1.40 -1.53 -39.55
CA ASN A 52 -1.82 -0.17 -39.18
C ASN A 52 -0.60 0.71 -38.90
N VAL A 53 -0.66 1.96 -39.37
CA VAL A 53 0.28 3.03 -39.03
C VAL A 53 -0.37 4.04 -38.06
N ILE A 54 0.41 4.97 -37.52
CA ILE A 54 -0.12 6.03 -36.64
C ILE A 54 -1.11 6.93 -37.38
N GLY A 55 -0.81 7.27 -38.64
CA GLY A 55 -1.63 8.17 -39.43
C GLY A 55 -1.42 9.65 -39.07
N ASP A 56 -2.42 10.48 -39.37
CA ASP A 56 -2.31 11.92 -39.19
C ASP A 56 -2.23 12.34 -37.72
N ILE A 57 -1.14 13.04 -37.37
CA ILE A 57 -0.95 13.67 -36.06
C ILE A 57 -1.24 15.18 -36.21
N PRO A 58 -2.08 15.77 -35.34
CA PRO A 58 -2.34 17.21 -35.36
C PRO A 58 -1.03 18.01 -35.33
N LYS A 59 -0.85 18.90 -36.32
CA LYS A 59 0.32 19.76 -36.40
C LYS A 59 0.19 20.93 -35.43
N GLY A 60 1.33 21.38 -34.89
CA GLY A 60 1.39 22.57 -34.05
C GLY A 60 1.19 22.29 -32.56
N LEU A 61 1.11 23.38 -31.79
CA LEU A 61 0.91 23.31 -30.35
C LEU A 61 -0.58 23.18 -30.00
N PRO A 62 -0.95 22.46 -28.93
CA PRO A 62 -2.32 22.40 -28.46
C PRO A 62 -2.80 23.80 -28.06
N SER A 63 -4.05 24.12 -28.40
CA SER A 63 -4.68 25.36 -27.95
C SER A 63 -4.81 25.36 -26.42
N LEU A 64 -4.30 26.38 -25.75
CA LEU A 64 -4.50 26.57 -24.32
C LEU A 64 -5.97 26.83 -24.02
N SER A 65 -6.54 26.08 -23.09
CA SER A 65 -7.95 26.22 -22.71
C SER A 65 -8.12 25.97 -21.22
N ILE A 66 -8.88 26.82 -20.53
CA ILE A 66 -9.24 26.60 -19.13
C ILE A 66 -10.28 25.48 -19.06
N PRO A 67 -10.08 24.44 -18.22
CA PRO A 67 -11.06 23.37 -18.05
C PRO A 67 -12.42 23.93 -17.59
N LYS A 68 -13.52 23.51 -18.23
CA LYS A 68 -14.87 23.91 -17.80
C LYS A 68 -15.19 23.23 -16.47
N LEU A 69 -15.49 24.02 -15.44
CA LEU A 69 -15.87 23.52 -14.12
C LEU A 69 -17.35 23.10 -14.12
N ASN A 70 -17.60 21.79 -14.14
CA ASN A 70 -18.94 21.23 -13.96
C ASN A 70 -18.93 20.40 -12.67
N LEU A 71 -19.67 20.84 -11.65
CA LEU A 71 -19.69 20.17 -10.34
C LEU A 71 -20.13 18.70 -10.43
N LYS A 72 -21.01 18.35 -11.38
CA LYS A 72 -21.46 16.97 -11.58
C LYS A 72 -20.33 16.09 -12.13
N VAL A 73 -19.58 16.59 -13.11
CA VAL A 73 -18.42 15.89 -13.67
C VAL A 73 -17.29 15.82 -12.64
N LEU A 74 -17.08 16.88 -11.87
CA LEU A 74 -16.08 16.90 -10.80
C LEU A 74 -16.38 15.83 -9.75
N GLY A 75 -17.63 15.72 -9.28
CA GLY A 75 -18.04 14.68 -8.34
C GLY A 75 -17.87 13.26 -8.88
N GLN A 76 -18.12 13.04 -10.18
CA GLN A 76 -17.91 11.74 -10.82
C GLN A 76 -16.43 11.39 -10.97
N LEU A 77 -15.58 12.37 -11.29
CA LEU A 77 -14.14 12.17 -11.50
C LEU A 77 -13.32 12.19 -10.21
N PHE A 78 -13.86 12.68 -9.10
CA PHE A 78 -13.12 12.88 -7.85
C PHE A 78 -12.47 11.60 -7.29
N PRO A 79 -13.16 10.44 -7.22
CA PRO A 79 -12.52 9.20 -6.76
C PRO A 79 -11.36 8.77 -7.67
N TYR A 80 -11.54 8.90 -9.00
CA TYR A 80 -10.50 8.60 -9.99
C TYR A 80 -9.31 9.55 -9.86
N ALA A 81 -9.56 10.84 -9.61
CA ALA A 81 -8.51 11.84 -9.41
C ALA A 81 -7.67 11.52 -8.16
N ILE A 82 -8.29 11.09 -7.06
CA ILE A 82 -7.57 10.63 -5.86
C ILE A 82 -6.69 9.43 -6.19
N ILE A 83 -7.25 8.40 -6.86
CA ILE A 83 -6.52 7.19 -7.22
C ILE A 83 -5.33 7.50 -8.13
N ILE A 84 -5.55 8.26 -9.20
CA ILE A 84 -4.51 8.64 -10.17
C ILE A 84 -3.45 9.53 -9.50
N SER A 85 -3.85 10.48 -8.65
CA SER A 85 -2.90 11.34 -7.94
C SER A 85 -2.05 10.56 -6.94
N LEU A 86 -2.65 9.64 -6.19
CA LEU A 86 -1.92 8.79 -5.25
C LEU A 86 -0.97 7.87 -5.98
N LEU A 87 -1.43 7.18 -7.03
CA LEU A 87 -0.61 6.27 -7.82
C LEU A 87 0.53 7.00 -8.52
N GLY A 88 0.24 8.15 -9.16
CA GLY A 88 1.25 8.99 -9.79
C GLY A 88 2.29 9.51 -8.79
N PHE A 89 1.87 9.97 -7.62
CA PHE A 89 2.80 10.38 -6.58
C PHE A 89 3.63 9.21 -6.04
N MET A 90 3.02 8.04 -5.80
CA MET A 90 3.73 6.83 -5.35
C MET A 90 4.76 6.35 -6.37
N GLU A 91 4.45 6.41 -7.66
CA GLU A 91 5.39 6.11 -8.73
C GLU A 91 6.54 7.14 -8.74
N ALA A 92 6.22 8.43 -8.77
CA ALA A 92 7.21 9.51 -8.78
C ALA A 92 8.17 9.42 -7.59
N ILE A 93 7.66 9.23 -6.37
CA ILE A 93 8.48 9.15 -5.16
C ILE A 93 9.34 7.88 -5.12
N SER A 94 8.83 6.76 -5.64
CA SER A 94 9.59 5.51 -5.71
C SER A 94 10.77 5.65 -6.67
N ILE A 95 10.56 6.29 -7.82
CA ILE A 95 11.63 6.62 -8.78
C ILE A 95 12.61 7.60 -8.13
N ALA A 96 12.11 8.68 -7.54
CA ALA A 96 12.95 9.70 -6.91
C ALA A 96 13.84 9.12 -5.80
N LYS A 97 13.32 8.23 -4.95
CA LYS A 97 14.11 7.51 -3.93
C LYS A 97 15.16 6.61 -4.57
N ALA A 98 14.82 5.87 -5.63
CA ALA A 98 15.77 5.02 -6.34
C ALA A 98 16.90 5.82 -6.99
N MET A 99 16.60 7.00 -7.55
CA MET A 99 17.59 7.91 -8.12
C MET A 99 18.45 8.56 -7.02
N ALA A 100 17.84 9.06 -5.95
CA ALA A 100 18.52 9.64 -4.79
C ALA A 100 19.47 8.65 -4.12
N GLY A 101 19.10 7.35 -4.05
CA GLY A 101 19.98 6.31 -3.55
C GLY A 101 21.25 6.10 -4.40
N LYS A 102 21.21 6.42 -5.70
CA LYS A 102 22.38 6.37 -6.59
C LYS A 102 23.19 7.66 -6.59
N THR A 103 22.53 8.82 -6.49
CA THR A 103 23.18 10.13 -6.60
C THR A 103 23.58 10.74 -5.25
N GLY A 104 23.07 10.21 -4.14
CA GLY A 104 23.24 10.78 -2.79
C GLY A 104 22.47 12.09 -2.56
N GLN A 105 21.56 12.46 -3.48
CA GLN A 105 20.80 13.69 -3.37
C GLN A 105 19.75 13.62 -2.25
N ARG A 106 19.53 14.74 -1.57
CA ARG A 106 18.42 14.87 -0.62
C ARG A 106 17.12 14.96 -1.38
N LEU A 107 16.13 14.20 -0.93
CA LEU A 107 14.78 14.16 -1.47
C LEU A 107 13.80 14.67 -0.41
N ASP A 108 13.00 15.67 -0.76
CA ASP A 108 11.84 16.11 0.03
C ASP A 108 10.55 15.61 -0.65
N PRO A 109 9.85 14.62 -0.08
CA PRO A 109 8.60 14.10 -0.64
C PRO A 109 7.49 15.15 -0.75
N ASN A 110 7.44 16.14 0.15
CA ASN A 110 6.42 17.18 0.11
C ASN A 110 6.67 18.12 -1.08
N GLN A 111 7.93 18.46 -1.32
CA GLN A 111 8.31 19.29 -2.45
C GLN A 111 8.02 18.59 -3.79
N GLU A 112 8.25 17.27 -3.88
CA GLU A 112 7.88 16.48 -5.06
C GLU A 112 6.36 16.47 -5.27
N LEU A 113 5.56 16.30 -4.21
CA LEU A 113 4.10 16.32 -4.30
C LEU A 113 3.59 17.67 -4.83
N ILE A 114 4.14 18.78 -4.33
CA ILE A 114 3.81 20.14 -4.79
C ILE A 114 4.21 20.29 -6.27
N GLY A 115 5.41 19.83 -6.66
CA GLY A 115 5.87 19.87 -8.04
C GLY A 115 4.96 19.11 -9.01
N GLN A 116 4.59 17.88 -8.66
CA GLN A 116 3.65 17.05 -9.43
C GLN A 116 2.26 17.70 -9.53
N GLY A 117 1.76 18.26 -8.43
CA GLY A 117 0.48 18.97 -8.40
C GLY A 117 0.48 20.19 -9.33
N LEU A 118 1.50 21.04 -9.24
CA LEU A 118 1.65 22.20 -10.12
C LEU A 118 1.80 21.79 -11.59
N ALA A 119 2.58 20.76 -11.88
CA ALA A 119 2.75 20.25 -13.24
C ALA A 119 1.41 19.78 -13.84
N ASN A 120 0.58 19.09 -13.07
CA ASN A 120 -0.74 18.62 -13.51
C ASN A 120 -1.75 19.77 -13.64
N ILE A 121 -1.72 20.77 -12.76
CA ILE A 121 -2.56 21.97 -12.87
C ILE A 121 -2.23 22.73 -14.16
N VAL A 122 -0.95 23.02 -14.40
CA VAL A 122 -0.50 23.70 -15.63
C VAL A 122 -0.79 22.85 -16.86
N GLY A 123 -0.54 21.54 -16.79
CA GLY A 123 -0.82 20.58 -17.87
C GLY A 123 -2.30 20.52 -18.25
N SER A 124 -3.21 20.70 -17.29
CA SER A 124 -4.66 20.71 -17.57
C SER A 124 -5.07 21.84 -18.53
N ILE A 125 -4.39 22.98 -18.48
CA ILE A 125 -4.62 24.11 -19.38
C ILE A 125 -4.13 23.78 -20.80
N GLY A 126 -3.07 22.99 -20.91
CA GLY A 126 -2.51 22.48 -22.16
C GLY A 126 -3.20 21.23 -22.73
N LYS A 127 -4.34 20.81 -22.17
CA LYS A 127 -5.05 19.56 -22.53
C LYS A 127 -4.21 18.29 -22.32
N SER A 128 -3.30 18.31 -21.35
CA SER A 128 -2.50 17.14 -20.96
C SER A 128 -3.33 16.12 -20.19
N TYR A 129 -3.02 14.83 -20.38
CA TYR A 129 -3.38 13.79 -19.42
C TYR A 129 -2.61 14.00 -18.10
N PRO A 130 -3.09 13.40 -16.99
CA PRO A 130 -2.33 13.37 -15.75
C PRO A 130 -0.91 12.82 -15.97
N THR A 131 0.09 13.55 -15.50
CA THR A 131 1.51 13.22 -15.65
C THR A 131 2.12 12.83 -14.30
N SER A 132 3.13 11.97 -14.37
CA SER A 132 3.89 11.41 -13.23
C SER A 132 5.38 11.31 -13.61
N GLY A 133 6.21 10.85 -12.67
CA GLY A 133 7.59 10.44 -12.93
C GLY A 133 7.67 9.24 -13.88
N SER A 134 8.81 9.08 -14.57
CA SER A 134 9.02 7.98 -15.51
C SER A 134 10.37 7.32 -15.28
N PHE A 135 10.36 6.07 -14.81
CA PHE A 135 11.58 5.36 -14.44
C PHE A 135 12.54 5.24 -15.63
N SER A 136 12.04 4.84 -16.80
CA SER A 136 12.83 4.66 -18.02
C SER A 136 13.47 5.97 -18.47
N ARG A 137 12.71 7.07 -18.53
CA ARG A 137 13.22 8.39 -18.94
C ARG A 137 14.22 8.96 -17.94
N SER A 138 13.94 8.85 -16.64
CA SER A 138 14.87 9.29 -15.59
C SER A 138 16.17 8.50 -15.60
N ALA A 139 16.10 7.19 -15.81
CA ALA A 139 17.28 6.33 -15.88
C ALA A 139 18.17 6.65 -17.09
N VAL A 140 17.58 6.88 -18.26
CA VAL A 140 18.33 7.31 -19.46
C VAL A 140 18.92 8.70 -19.25
N ASN A 141 18.16 9.61 -18.65
CA ASN A 141 18.63 10.97 -18.36
C ASN A 141 19.87 10.98 -17.45
N LEU A 142 19.86 10.18 -16.37
CA LEU A 142 21.04 10.02 -15.51
C LEU A 142 22.20 9.31 -16.20
N GLN A 143 21.95 8.27 -17.00
CA GLN A 143 22.99 7.58 -17.77
C GLN A 143 23.65 8.49 -18.81
N ALA A 144 22.90 9.44 -19.36
CA ALA A 144 23.41 10.49 -20.24
C ALA A 144 24.21 11.59 -19.51
N GLY A 145 24.38 11.49 -18.18
CA GLY A 145 25.17 12.43 -17.38
C GLY A 145 24.42 13.69 -16.95
N ALA A 146 23.08 13.69 -16.94
CA ALA A 146 22.31 14.85 -16.49
C ALA A 146 22.52 15.12 -14.99
N VAL A 147 22.92 16.35 -14.67
CA VAL A 147 23.21 16.79 -13.29
C VAL A 147 22.17 17.75 -12.71
N SER A 148 21.27 18.29 -13.53
CA SER A 148 20.25 19.26 -13.12
C SER A 148 18.92 19.07 -13.83
N GLY A 149 17.85 19.64 -13.26
CA GLY A 149 16.50 19.64 -13.84
C GLY A 149 16.38 20.36 -15.20
N LEU A 150 17.40 21.13 -15.62
CA LEU A 150 17.45 21.76 -16.94
C LEU A 150 17.40 20.71 -18.07
N SER A 151 17.84 19.47 -17.83
CA SER A 151 17.72 18.40 -18.83
C SER A 151 16.26 18.14 -19.25
N SER A 152 15.32 18.22 -18.31
CA SER A 152 13.89 18.09 -18.60
C SER A 152 13.36 19.26 -19.44
N VAL A 153 13.93 20.46 -19.28
CA VAL A 153 13.59 21.64 -20.10
C VAL A 153 14.05 21.43 -21.54
N PHE A 154 15.30 20.99 -21.75
CA PHE A 154 15.80 20.67 -23.10
C PHE A 154 15.02 19.55 -23.76
N THR A 155 14.66 18.52 -22.99
CA THR A 155 13.82 17.42 -23.49
C THR A 155 12.44 17.93 -23.91
N SER A 156 11.82 18.81 -23.12
CA SER A 156 10.53 19.42 -23.43
C SER A 156 10.60 20.32 -24.67
N LEU A 157 11.69 21.07 -24.84
CA LEU A 157 11.93 21.88 -26.04
C LEU A 157 12.09 21.02 -27.29
N ALA A 158 12.79 19.89 -27.20
CA ALA A 158 12.88 18.94 -28.30
C ALA A 158 11.49 18.39 -28.70
N VAL A 159 10.62 18.09 -27.73
CA VAL A 159 9.23 17.69 -28.01
C VAL A 159 8.46 18.80 -28.74
N VAL A 160 8.61 20.06 -28.33
CA VAL A 160 7.98 21.22 -29.01
C VAL A 160 8.46 21.33 -30.46
N ILE A 161 9.77 21.19 -30.71
CA ILE A 161 10.34 21.20 -32.07
C ILE A 161 9.74 20.08 -32.92
N VAL A 162 9.63 18.87 -32.35
CA VAL A 162 9.02 17.73 -33.04
C VAL A 162 7.55 18.00 -33.41
N LEU A 163 6.77 18.58 -32.50
CA LEU A 163 5.37 18.92 -32.73
C LEU A 163 5.17 19.96 -33.85
N LEU A 164 6.08 20.94 -33.94
CA LEU A 164 6.02 22.01 -34.94
C LEU A 164 6.48 21.56 -36.33
N PHE A 165 7.52 20.73 -36.43
CA PHE A 165 8.20 20.47 -37.71
C PHE A 165 8.21 19.00 -38.14
N PHE A 166 8.24 18.06 -37.20
CA PHE A 166 8.54 16.65 -37.49
C PHE A 166 7.34 15.69 -37.36
N THR A 167 6.15 16.16 -36.96
CA THR A 167 4.93 15.34 -36.91
C THR A 167 4.60 14.60 -38.21
N PRO A 168 4.80 15.15 -39.43
CA PRO A 168 4.53 14.41 -40.67
C PRO A 168 5.41 13.18 -40.86
N LEU A 169 6.63 13.17 -40.31
CA LEU A 169 7.56 12.03 -40.43
C LEU A 169 7.08 10.81 -39.65
N LEU A 170 6.18 11.01 -38.67
CA LEU A 170 5.64 9.93 -37.85
C LEU A 170 4.43 9.24 -38.50
N TYR A 171 3.90 9.76 -39.61
CA TYR A 171 2.70 9.22 -40.28
C TYR A 171 2.83 7.73 -40.62
N HIS A 172 3.97 7.34 -41.18
CA HIS A 172 4.25 5.98 -41.65
C HIS A 172 4.76 5.05 -40.54
N LEU A 173 4.83 5.50 -39.30
CA LEU A 173 5.33 4.67 -38.20
C LEU A 173 4.33 3.53 -37.92
N PRO A 174 4.73 2.24 -38.03
CA PRO A 174 3.82 1.13 -37.78
C PRO A 174 3.40 1.07 -36.30
N GLN A 175 2.12 0.81 -36.04
CA GLN A 175 1.60 0.63 -34.68
C GLN A 175 2.27 -0.55 -33.95
N SER A 176 2.74 -1.56 -34.70
CA SER A 176 3.49 -2.69 -34.15
C SER A 176 4.81 -2.27 -33.49
N VAL A 177 5.48 -1.24 -34.01
CA VAL A 177 6.71 -0.70 -33.39
C VAL A 177 6.39 -0.05 -32.04
N LEU A 178 5.29 0.72 -31.97
CA LEU A 178 4.84 1.31 -30.70
C LEU A 178 4.46 0.21 -29.69
N ALA A 179 3.73 -0.81 -30.12
CA ALA A 179 3.37 -1.94 -29.27
C ALA A 179 4.62 -2.66 -28.74
N ALA A 180 5.62 -2.91 -29.59
CA ALA A 180 6.88 -3.54 -29.18
C ALA A 180 7.64 -2.70 -28.14
N VAL A 181 7.70 -1.38 -28.32
CA VAL A 181 8.34 -0.46 -27.35
C VAL A 181 7.60 -0.48 -26.01
N ILE A 182 6.26 -0.48 -26.01
CA ILE A 182 5.46 -0.57 -24.77
C ILE A 182 5.68 -1.92 -24.09
N MET A 183 5.63 -3.03 -24.82
CA MET A 183 5.85 -4.37 -24.27
C MET A 183 7.24 -4.51 -23.66
N MET A 184 8.28 -4.00 -24.31
CA MET A 184 9.64 -3.99 -23.78
C MET A 184 9.73 -3.23 -22.46
N ALA A 185 9.06 -2.08 -22.37
CA ALA A 185 9.03 -1.30 -21.13
C ALA A 185 8.27 -2.02 -20.00
N VAL A 186 7.13 -2.65 -20.31
CA VAL A 186 6.28 -3.33 -19.31
C VAL A 186 6.94 -4.60 -18.74
N LEU A 187 7.71 -5.35 -19.54
CA LEU A 187 8.40 -6.56 -19.07
C LEU A 187 9.34 -6.27 -17.89
N GLY A 188 10.00 -5.11 -17.88
CA GLY A 188 10.87 -4.69 -16.78
C GLY A 188 10.13 -4.29 -15.49
N LEU A 189 8.81 -4.09 -15.55
CA LEU A 189 7.98 -3.71 -14.40
C LEU A 189 7.41 -4.93 -13.67
N ILE A 190 7.47 -6.13 -14.26
CA ILE A 190 6.97 -7.36 -13.64
C ILE A 190 7.90 -7.75 -12.48
N ASN A 191 7.44 -7.50 -11.25
CA ASN A 191 8.20 -7.77 -10.04
C ASN A 191 7.62 -8.97 -9.24
N MET A 192 8.04 -10.18 -9.60
CA MET A 192 7.61 -11.40 -8.89
C MET A 192 8.23 -11.53 -7.49
N SER A 193 9.44 -11.01 -7.28
CA SER A 193 10.11 -11.10 -5.98
C SER A 193 9.42 -10.25 -4.92
N GLY A 194 8.76 -9.15 -5.32
CA GLY A 194 7.93 -8.33 -4.44
C GLY A 194 6.79 -9.11 -3.78
N PHE A 195 6.05 -9.91 -4.54
CA PHE A 195 4.96 -10.75 -4.00
C PHE A 195 5.48 -11.80 -3.02
N LEU A 196 6.59 -12.48 -3.37
CA LEU A 196 7.21 -13.47 -2.51
C LEU A 196 7.75 -12.87 -1.22
N HIS A 197 8.34 -11.67 -1.30
CA HIS A 197 8.84 -10.95 -0.14
C HIS A 197 7.70 -10.54 0.79
N ALA A 198 6.61 -9.96 0.24
CA ALA A 198 5.44 -9.58 1.03
C ALA A 198 4.85 -10.79 1.76
N TRP A 199 4.70 -11.92 1.08
CA TRP A 199 4.18 -13.16 1.68
C TRP A 199 5.08 -13.71 2.80
N LYS A 200 6.41 -13.68 2.59
CA LYS A 200 7.39 -14.10 3.61
C LYS A 200 7.43 -13.15 4.81
N ALA A 201 7.28 -11.85 4.57
CA ALA A 201 7.25 -10.85 5.63
C ALA A 201 5.98 -11.02 6.47
N GLN A 202 4.81 -11.00 5.84
CA GLN A 202 3.51 -11.24 6.48
C GLN A 202 2.52 -11.85 5.46
N TRP A 203 1.97 -13.03 5.78
CA TRP A 203 1.13 -13.78 4.84
C TRP A 203 -0.09 -12.99 4.34
N TYR A 204 -0.69 -12.14 5.19
CA TYR A 204 -1.87 -11.35 4.82
C TYR A 204 -1.52 -10.21 3.85
N ASP A 205 -0.33 -9.61 3.94
CA ASP A 205 0.13 -8.58 2.99
C ASP A 205 0.35 -9.22 1.60
N GLY A 206 0.91 -10.44 1.59
CA GLY A 206 1.00 -11.26 0.39
C GLY A 206 -0.38 -11.60 -0.20
N LEU A 207 -1.34 -11.99 0.64
CA LEU A 207 -2.71 -12.30 0.21
C LEU A 207 -3.43 -11.07 -0.36
N ILE A 208 -3.35 -9.91 0.29
CA ILE A 208 -3.93 -8.65 -0.23
C ILE A 208 -3.32 -8.33 -1.59
N SER A 209 -2.01 -8.48 -1.74
CA SER A 209 -1.31 -8.22 -3.01
C SER A 209 -1.84 -9.11 -4.14
N ILE A 210 -2.01 -10.42 -3.89
CA ILE A 210 -2.55 -11.37 -4.87
C ILE A 210 -4.01 -11.06 -5.20
N ILE A 211 -4.85 -10.80 -4.19
CA ILE A 211 -6.26 -10.44 -4.40
C ILE A 211 -6.36 -9.17 -5.24
N THR A 212 -5.58 -8.14 -4.91
CA THR A 212 -5.54 -6.87 -5.63
C THR A 212 -5.10 -7.07 -7.08
N PHE A 213 -4.07 -7.89 -7.32
CA PHE A 213 -3.60 -8.23 -8.67
C PHE A 213 -4.69 -8.94 -9.50
N ILE A 214 -5.30 -9.99 -8.95
CA ILE A 214 -6.36 -10.76 -9.64
C ILE A 214 -7.58 -9.87 -9.90
N CYS A 215 -7.99 -9.05 -8.93
CA CYS A 215 -9.12 -8.13 -9.10
C CYS A 215 -8.81 -7.08 -10.17
N THR A 216 -7.61 -6.50 -10.17
CA THR A 216 -7.21 -5.48 -11.15
C THR A 216 -7.23 -6.05 -12.57
N LEU A 217 -6.74 -7.28 -12.74
CA LEU A 217 -6.79 -7.98 -14.03
C LEU A 217 -8.22 -8.36 -14.42
N GLY A 218 -9.01 -8.89 -13.49
CA GLY A 218 -10.38 -9.35 -13.73
C GLY A 218 -11.38 -8.22 -14.00
N PHE A 219 -11.15 -7.02 -13.45
CA PHE A 219 -11.99 -5.84 -13.68
C PHE A 219 -11.52 -4.97 -14.85
N ALA A 220 -10.45 -5.34 -15.57
CA ALA A 220 -9.98 -4.61 -16.74
C ALA A 220 -11.14 -4.39 -17.76
N PRO A 221 -11.36 -3.16 -18.28
CA PRO A 221 -10.49 -1.98 -18.22
C PRO A 221 -10.67 -1.06 -16.98
N HIS A 222 -11.55 -1.39 -16.03
CA HIS A 222 -11.83 -0.61 -14.82
C HIS A 222 -10.83 -0.91 -13.70
N LEU A 223 -9.57 -0.50 -13.89
CA LEU A 223 -8.48 -0.74 -12.95
C LEU A 223 -8.71 -0.10 -11.56
N ASP A 224 -9.50 0.98 -11.51
CA ASP A 224 -9.91 1.67 -10.29
C ASP A 224 -10.56 0.74 -9.27
N LYS A 225 -11.40 -0.21 -9.72
CA LYS A 225 -12.08 -1.16 -8.84
C LYS A 225 -11.10 -2.08 -8.13
N GLY A 226 -10.10 -2.59 -8.86
CA GLY A 226 -9.05 -3.44 -8.29
C GLY A 226 -8.23 -2.70 -7.23
N ILE A 227 -7.87 -1.45 -7.51
CA ILE A 227 -7.13 -0.59 -6.57
C ILE A 227 -7.96 -0.30 -5.32
N MET A 228 -9.24 0.05 -5.47
CA MET A 228 -10.12 0.31 -4.31
C MET A 228 -10.25 -0.91 -3.40
N ILE A 229 -10.39 -2.11 -3.97
CA ILE A 229 -10.44 -3.35 -3.18
C ILE A 229 -9.14 -3.53 -2.39
N GLY A 230 -7.98 -3.33 -3.02
CA GLY A 230 -6.68 -3.44 -2.35
C GLY A 230 -6.50 -2.43 -1.20
N VAL A 231 -6.92 -1.18 -1.41
CA VAL A 231 -6.87 -0.11 -0.39
C VAL A 231 -7.80 -0.46 0.78
N VAL A 232 -9.04 -0.86 0.50
CA VAL A 232 -10.01 -1.21 1.55
C VAL A 232 -9.55 -2.42 2.35
N LEU A 233 -9.01 -3.46 1.69
CA LEU A 233 -8.47 -4.63 2.37
C LEU A 233 -7.27 -4.27 3.26
N SER A 234 -6.32 -3.50 2.73
CA SER A 234 -5.15 -3.02 3.48
C SER A 234 -5.56 -2.22 4.71
N LEU A 235 -6.48 -1.27 4.54
CA LEU A 235 -6.99 -0.44 5.63
C LEU A 235 -7.76 -1.28 6.66
N SER A 236 -8.56 -2.25 6.21
CA SER A 236 -9.31 -3.13 7.10
C SER A 236 -8.39 -3.98 7.98
N ILE A 237 -7.33 -4.56 7.40
CA ILE A 237 -6.33 -5.32 8.18
C ILE A 237 -5.57 -4.40 9.12
N PHE A 238 -5.17 -3.20 8.66
CA PHE A 238 -4.52 -2.21 9.51
C PHE A 238 -5.38 -1.84 10.73
N LEU A 239 -6.66 -1.52 10.51
CA LEU A 239 -7.62 -1.22 11.58
C LEU A 239 -7.80 -2.42 12.51
N TYR A 240 -7.99 -3.62 11.96
CA TYR A 240 -8.13 -4.84 12.74
C TYR A 240 -6.94 -5.08 13.67
N LYS A 241 -5.71 -4.86 13.18
CA LYS A 241 -4.48 -5.00 13.98
C LYS A 241 -4.36 -3.92 15.05
N MET A 242 -4.75 -2.67 14.76
CA MET A 242 -4.78 -1.62 15.79
C MET A 242 -5.86 -1.87 16.86
N MET A 243 -6.98 -2.49 16.47
CA MET A 243 -8.06 -2.87 17.39
C MET A 243 -7.71 -4.06 18.30
N ARG A 244 -6.79 -4.92 17.88
CA ARG A 244 -6.31 -6.06 18.67
C ARG A 244 -4.79 -6.04 18.84
N PRO A 245 -4.24 -5.08 19.61
CA PRO A 245 -2.82 -5.04 19.92
C PRO A 245 -2.38 -6.31 20.64
N THR A 246 -1.07 -6.59 20.60
CA THR A 246 -0.51 -7.74 21.31
C THR A 246 -0.61 -7.50 22.82
N VAL A 247 -1.25 -8.43 23.53
CA VAL A 247 -1.31 -8.46 24.99
C VAL A 247 -0.53 -9.67 25.46
N ALA A 248 0.57 -9.44 26.17
CA ALA A 248 1.47 -10.50 26.61
C ALA A 248 1.53 -10.56 28.14
N SER A 249 1.34 -11.76 28.70
CA SER A 249 1.66 -12.02 30.11
C SER A 249 3.17 -12.13 30.23
N LEU A 250 3.78 -11.34 31.12
CA LEU A 250 5.22 -11.33 31.33
C LEU A 250 5.61 -12.20 32.51
N SER A 251 6.71 -12.93 32.35
CA SER A 251 7.37 -13.64 33.44
C SER A 251 8.88 -13.49 33.33
N ARG A 252 9.60 -13.79 34.41
CA ARG A 252 11.07 -13.70 34.47
C ARG A 252 11.67 -14.91 33.75
N ALA A 253 12.61 -14.66 32.84
CA ALA A 253 13.45 -15.69 32.27
C ALA A 253 14.71 -15.92 33.12
N GLU A 254 15.47 -16.98 32.82
CA GLU A 254 16.72 -17.33 33.54
C GLU A 254 17.76 -16.21 33.52
N ASP A 255 17.79 -15.39 32.46
CA ASP A 255 18.68 -14.21 32.32
C ASP A 255 18.19 -12.98 33.09
N HIS A 256 17.20 -13.16 33.96
CA HIS A 256 16.49 -12.12 34.70
C HIS A 256 15.76 -11.09 33.84
N ALA A 257 15.58 -11.30 32.53
CA ALA A 257 14.76 -10.42 31.71
C ALA A 257 13.27 -10.79 31.83
N LEU A 258 12.38 -9.78 31.83
CA LEU A 258 10.94 -10.01 31.72
C LEU A 258 10.54 -10.24 30.26
N ARG A 259 10.01 -11.42 29.97
CA ARG A 259 9.65 -11.85 28.61
C ARG A 259 8.24 -12.43 28.58
N CYS A 260 7.67 -12.53 27.38
CA CYS A 260 6.36 -13.14 27.17
C CYS A 260 6.38 -14.61 27.64
N ALA A 261 5.57 -14.95 28.63
CA ALA A 261 5.52 -16.27 29.25
C ALA A 261 5.16 -17.35 28.22
N LYS A 262 4.13 -17.09 27.40
CA LYS A 262 3.69 -18.03 26.35
C LYS A 262 4.74 -18.29 25.28
N SER A 263 5.49 -17.26 24.86
CA SER A 263 6.50 -17.42 23.79
C SER A 263 7.75 -18.16 24.25
N HIS A 264 8.08 -18.07 25.54
CA HIS A 264 9.28 -18.67 26.12
C HIS A 264 8.99 -19.88 27.03
N GLY A 265 7.73 -20.29 27.18
CA GLY A 265 7.33 -21.40 28.04
C GLY A 265 7.59 -21.17 29.53
N LEU A 266 7.56 -19.90 29.98
CA LEU A 266 7.88 -19.54 31.36
C LEU A 266 6.65 -19.75 32.27
N ALA A 267 6.90 -20.13 33.53
CA ALA A 267 5.85 -20.22 34.54
C ALA A 267 5.35 -18.82 34.91
N GLU A 268 4.05 -18.65 35.08
CA GLU A 268 3.45 -17.39 35.54
C GLU A 268 3.18 -17.44 37.04
N CYS A 269 3.32 -16.30 37.73
CA CYS A 269 2.91 -16.20 39.13
C CYS A 269 1.38 -16.33 39.26
N LYS A 270 0.92 -16.99 40.33
CA LYS A 270 -0.50 -17.16 40.63
C LYS A 270 -1.13 -15.88 41.18
N PHE A 271 -0.40 -15.15 42.04
CA PHE A 271 -0.91 -13.97 42.75
C PHE A 271 -0.77 -12.66 41.97
N ILE A 272 0.21 -12.56 41.06
CA ILE A 272 0.50 -11.35 40.29
C ILE A 272 0.43 -11.65 38.79
N ALA A 273 -0.36 -10.86 38.06
CA ALA A 273 -0.38 -10.87 36.60
C ALA A 273 0.32 -9.62 36.06
N MET A 274 1.48 -9.79 35.42
CA MET A 274 2.18 -8.74 34.68
C MET A 274 1.71 -8.76 33.23
N ILE A 275 1.02 -7.72 32.78
CA ILE A 275 0.42 -7.68 31.45
C ILE A 275 1.04 -6.53 30.67
N ARG A 276 1.69 -6.83 29.54
CA ARG A 276 2.19 -5.82 28.60
C ARG A 276 1.18 -5.59 27.49
N PHE A 277 0.83 -4.34 27.26
CA PHE A 277 -0.02 -3.91 26.15
C PHE A 277 0.83 -3.18 25.10
N ASP A 278 0.92 -3.75 23.90
CA ASP A 278 1.80 -3.26 22.84
C ASP A 278 1.00 -2.45 21.80
N GLY A 279 0.64 -1.20 22.13
CA GLY A 279 -0.03 -0.29 21.20
C GLY A 279 -0.63 0.95 21.88
N PRO A 280 -1.07 1.97 21.11
CA PRO A 280 -1.82 3.09 21.65
C PRO A 280 -3.13 2.60 22.27
N LEU A 281 -3.60 3.24 23.34
CA LEU A 281 -4.88 2.90 23.97
C LEU A 281 -5.93 3.93 23.55
N PHE A 282 -6.92 3.53 22.78
CA PHE A 282 -7.92 4.45 22.26
C PHE A 282 -9.28 3.78 22.14
N PHE A 283 -10.31 4.55 21.79
CA PHE A 283 -11.70 4.06 21.73
C PHE A 283 -11.87 2.68 21.09
N ALA A 284 -11.16 2.39 19.98
CA ALA A 284 -11.38 1.17 19.22
C ALA A 284 -10.75 -0.09 19.84
N ASN A 285 -9.81 0.03 20.79
CA ASN A 285 -9.11 -1.11 21.38
C ASN A 285 -9.15 -1.15 22.92
N ALA A 286 -9.71 -0.13 23.57
CA ALA A 286 -9.79 -0.09 25.03
C ALA A 286 -10.64 -1.25 25.60
N SER A 287 -11.77 -1.58 24.96
CA SER A 287 -12.58 -2.75 25.34
C SER A 287 -11.83 -4.08 25.17
N TYR A 288 -10.87 -4.15 24.23
CA TYR A 288 -10.07 -5.36 24.05
C TYR A 288 -9.08 -5.56 25.20
N LEU A 289 -8.50 -4.48 25.74
CA LEU A 289 -7.68 -4.55 26.97
C LEU A 289 -8.52 -5.02 28.16
N GLU A 290 -9.72 -4.44 28.32
CA GLU A 290 -10.68 -4.81 29.35
C GLU A 290 -11.07 -6.29 29.28
N ASP A 291 -11.45 -6.79 28.10
CA ASP A 291 -11.80 -8.19 27.87
C ASP A 291 -10.65 -9.13 28.27
N LYS A 292 -9.40 -8.76 27.93
CA LYS A 292 -8.22 -9.55 28.24
C LYS A 292 -7.91 -9.58 29.73
N ILE A 293 -8.06 -8.46 30.43
CA ILE A 293 -7.89 -8.40 31.88
C ILE A 293 -8.96 -9.24 32.58
N MET A 294 -10.22 -9.13 32.14
CA MET A 294 -11.31 -9.94 32.68
C MET A 294 -11.12 -11.44 32.40
N GLU A 295 -10.57 -11.82 31.25
CA GLU A 295 -10.18 -13.20 30.94
C GLU A 295 -9.11 -13.72 31.90
N ILE A 296 -8.09 -12.91 32.20
CA ILE A 296 -7.04 -13.27 33.16
C ILE A 296 -7.59 -13.44 34.58
N MET A 297 -8.47 -12.53 35.02
CA MET A 297 -9.12 -12.62 36.33
C MET A 297 -9.99 -13.89 36.46
N ARG A 298 -10.66 -14.31 35.38
CA ARG A 298 -11.44 -15.57 35.37
C ARG A 298 -10.57 -16.81 35.40
N ASN A 299 -9.38 -16.75 34.81
CA ASN A 299 -8.48 -17.91 34.70
C ASN A 299 -7.55 -18.09 35.92
N LYS A 300 -7.36 -17.04 36.74
CA LYS A 300 -6.51 -17.06 37.94
C LYS A 300 -7.33 -16.76 39.19
N ASN A 301 -7.76 -17.81 39.89
CA ASN A 301 -8.60 -17.69 41.09
C ASN A 301 -7.88 -17.02 42.28
N ASP A 302 -6.56 -17.22 42.39
CA ASP A 302 -5.74 -16.67 43.47
C ASP A 302 -5.11 -15.31 43.13
N LEU A 303 -5.56 -14.67 42.05
CA LEU A 303 -5.01 -13.40 41.60
C LEU A 303 -5.31 -12.30 42.61
N LYS A 304 -4.28 -11.65 43.13
CA LYS A 304 -4.39 -10.52 44.07
C LYS A 304 -4.07 -9.17 43.43
N HIS A 305 -3.21 -9.15 42.41
CA HIS A 305 -2.75 -7.91 41.80
C HIS A 305 -2.49 -8.02 40.29
N ILE A 306 -2.86 -6.98 39.55
CA ILE A 306 -2.58 -6.83 38.11
C ILE A 306 -1.65 -5.64 37.89
N VAL A 307 -0.57 -5.85 37.14
CA VAL A 307 0.34 -4.79 36.73
C VAL A 307 0.27 -4.63 35.23
N ILE A 308 -0.24 -3.48 34.78
CA ILE A 308 -0.22 -3.11 33.37
C ILE A 308 1.12 -2.45 33.05
N VAL A 309 1.96 -3.16 32.31
CA VAL A 309 3.19 -2.63 31.73
C VAL A 309 2.83 -1.75 30.55
N SER A 310 2.92 -0.45 30.79
CA SER A 310 2.43 0.62 29.92
C SER A 310 3.50 1.20 28.99
N ASN A 311 4.71 0.64 28.99
CA ASN A 311 5.82 1.09 28.14
C ASN A 311 5.49 1.04 26.65
N GLY A 312 4.61 0.11 26.24
CA GLY A 312 4.12 -0.01 24.86
C GLY A 312 2.97 0.94 24.51
N ILE A 313 2.38 1.62 25.50
CA ILE A 313 1.33 2.61 25.31
C ILE A 313 1.99 3.95 25.01
N ASN A 314 2.08 4.28 23.73
CA ASN A 314 2.74 5.51 23.26
C ASN A 314 1.78 6.71 23.22
N ASP A 315 0.48 6.45 23.14
CA ASP A 315 -0.56 7.46 23.05
C ASP A 315 -1.86 6.97 23.69
N ILE A 316 -2.68 7.90 24.17
CA ILE A 316 -3.99 7.62 24.75
C ILE A 316 -5.01 8.73 24.42
N ASP A 317 -6.20 8.34 23.96
CA ASP A 317 -7.31 9.27 23.75
C ASP A 317 -8.22 9.37 25.00
N ALA A 318 -9.17 10.31 24.98
CA ALA A 318 -10.08 10.51 26.10
C ALA A 318 -10.92 9.25 26.42
N SER A 319 -11.36 8.52 25.39
CA SER A 319 -12.19 7.32 25.58
C SER A 319 -11.38 6.15 26.16
N GLY A 320 -10.13 6.00 25.74
CA GLY A 320 -9.19 5.00 26.24
C GLY A 320 -8.81 5.27 27.70
N GLU A 321 -8.63 6.54 28.06
CA GLU A 321 -8.41 6.96 29.44
C GLU A 321 -9.65 6.68 30.32
N GLU A 322 -10.85 7.04 29.87
CA GLU A 322 -12.10 6.77 30.59
C GLU A 322 -12.29 5.25 30.79
N THR A 323 -12.05 4.46 29.75
CA THR A 323 -12.15 3.00 29.84
C THR A 323 -11.14 2.43 30.83
N LEU A 324 -9.89 2.92 30.82
CA LEU A 324 -8.88 2.52 31.81
C LEU A 324 -9.30 2.90 33.23
N SER A 325 -9.90 4.09 33.40
CA SER A 325 -10.44 4.57 34.67
C SER A 325 -11.56 3.67 35.21
N LEU A 326 -12.49 3.25 34.35
CA LEU A 326 -13.57 2.32 34.70
C LEU A 326 -13.06 0.90 34.96
N LEU A 327 -12.06 0.47 34.20
CA LEU A 327 -11.39 -0.81 34.38
C LEU A 327 -10.73 -0.89 35.76
N VAL A 328 -10.08 0.19 36.22
CA VAL A 328 -9.49 0.25 37.57
C VAL A 328 -10.54 0.03 38.66
N ASP A 329 -11.69 0.68 38.55
CA ASP A 329 -12.79 0.52 39.51
C ASP A 329 -13.33 -0.92 39.50
N ARG A 330 -13.47 -1.50 38.32
CA ARG A 330 -14.01 -2.87 38.16
C ARG A 330 -13.07 -3.92 38.73
N VAL A 331 -11.78 -3.79 38.47
CA VAL A 331 -10.75 -4.72 39.00
C VAL A 331 -10.74 -4.65 40.54
N ARG A 332 -10.74 -3.44 41.11
CA ARG A 332 -10.79 -3.23 42.57
C ARG A 332 -12.07 -3.71 43.22
N SER A 333 -13.21 -3.53 42.55
CA SER A 333 -14.50 -4.03 43.04
C SER A 333 -14.56 -5.56 43.13
N ALA A 334 -13.73 -6.26 42.35
CA ALA A 334 -13.59 -7.71 42.40
C ALA A 334 -12.58 -8.20 43.46
N GLY A 335 -12.00 -7.30 44.27
CA GLY A 335 -11.02 -7.63 45.31
C GLY A 335 -9.58 -7.81 44.80
N VAL A 336 -9.32 -7.48 43.54
CA VAL A 336 -7.98 -7.50 42.93
C VAL A 336 -7.50 -6.07 42.79
N ASP A 337 -6.25 -5.77 43.12
CA ASP A 337 -5.72 -4.42 42.94
C ASP A 337 -4.96 -4.27 41.61
N ILE A 338 -4.79 -3.03 41.15
CA ILE A 338 -4.23 -2.72 39.83
C ILE A 338 -3.18 -1.62 39.92
N SER A 339 -2.08 -1.81 39.20
CA SER A 339 -0.98 -0.85 39.11
C SER A 339 -0.50 -0.69 37.68
N LEU A 340 0.11 0.46 37.39
CA LEU A 340 0.74 0.76 36.12
C LEU A 340 2.26 0.80 36.29
N SER A 341 3.00 0.38 35.27
CA SER A 341 4.45 0.57 35.23
C SER A 341 4.90 1.17 33.89
N GLY A 342 5.91 2.05 33.94
CA GLY A 342 6.57 2.61 32.76
C GLY A 342 5.66 3.39 31.82
N VAL A 343 4.77 4.22 32.38
CA VAL A 343 3.91 5.11 31.62
C VAL A 343 4.75 6.18 30.90
N ASN A 344 4.60 6.29 29.58
CA ASN A 344 5.26 7.32 28.77
C ASN A 344 4.86 8.74 29.17
N GLU A 345 5.73 9.73 28.91
CA GLU A 345 5.48 11.13 29.27
C GLU A 345 4.26 11.74 28.58
N SER A 346 4.01 11.40 27.31
CA SER A 346 2.82 11.82 26.55
C SER A 346 1.53 11.38 27.24
N VAL A 347 1.46 10.09 27.58
CA VAL A 347 0.35 9.44 28.27
C VAL A 347 0.19 9.97 29.69
N MET A 348 1.30 10.15 30.42
CA MET A 348 1.29 10.76 31.75
C MET A 348 0.77 12.20 31.71
N GLY A 349 1.05 12.93 30.64
CA GLY A 349 0.49 14.26 30.39
C GLY A 349 -1.03 14.24 30.27
N VAL A 350 -1.62 13.21 29.66
CA VAL A 350 -3.09 13.01 29.63
C VAL A 350 -3.60 12.68 31.03
N PHE A 351 -3.00 11.69 31.71
CA PHE A 351 -3.40 11.27 33.06
C PHE A 351 -3.44 12.42 34.06
N LYS A 352 -2.42 13.28 34.07
CA LYS A 352 -2.37 14.46 34.95
C LYS A 352 -3.47 15.47 34.65
N ARG A 353 -3.90 15.60 33.39
CA ARG A 353 -5.00 16.50 33.01
C ARG A 353 -6.37 15.93 33.39
N THR A 354 -6.51 14.60 33.45
CA THR A 354 -7.77 13.91 33.79
C THR A 354 -7.85 13.51 35.27
N HIS A 355 -6.81 13.77 36.06
CA HIS A 355 -6.68 13.35 37.47
C HIS A 355 -6.78 11.83 37.69
N LEU A 356 -6.37 11.05 36.70
CA LEU A 356 -6.30 9.59 36.81
C LEU A 356 -5.29 9.10 37.87
N PRO A 357 -4.10 9.72 38.05
CA PRO A 357 -3.16 9.30 39.08
C PRO A 357 -3.73 9.36 40.50
N GLU A 358 -4.62 10.31 40.77
CA GLU A 358 -5.31 10.45 42.06
C GLU A 358 -6.29 9.30 42.28
N LYS A 359 -6.97 8.84 41.22
CA LYS A 359 -7.90 7.71 41.26
C LYS A 359 -7.19 6.35 41.39
N ILE A 360 -6.15 6.14 40.59
CA ILE A 360 -5.31 4.94 40.68
C ILE A 360 -4.51 4.94 41.99
N GLY A 361 -4.20 6.12 42.50
CA GLY A 361 -3.29 6.33 43.62
C GLY A 361 -1.86 6.44 43.09
N SER A 362 -1.18 7.55 43.40
CA SER A 362 0.19 7.81 42.93
C SER A 362 1.19 6.72 43.34
N HIS A 363 0.89 5.94 44.39
CA HIS A 363 1.69 4.80 44.84
C HIS A 363 1.50 3.52 44.01
N HIS A 364 0.57 3.52 43.05
CA HIS A 364 0.29 2.42 42.12
C HIS A 364 0.81 2.70 40.70
N ILE A 365 1.54 3.80 40.51
CA ILE A 365 2.19 4.14 39.25
C ILE A 365 3.70 4.09 39.46
N TYR A 366 4.32 3.08 38.88
CA TYR A 366 5.76 2.83 39.04
C TYR A 366 6.54 3.23 37.80
N PRO A 367 7.76 3.76 37.94
CA PRO A 367 8.58 4.14 36.79
C PRO A 367 9.13 2.91 36.04
N THR A 368 9.38 1.80 36.72
CA THR A 368 9.95 0.58 36.12
C THR A 368 9.18 -0.66 36.55
N MET A 369 9.25 -1.72 35.72
CA MET A 369 8.65 -3.03 36.01
C MET A 369 9.21 -3.63 37.30
N GLU A 370 10.52 -3.52 37.54
CA GLU A 370 11.17 -4.02 38.75
C GLU A 370 10.61 -3.39 40.03
N LYS A 371 10.52 -2.06 40.06
CA LYS A 371 9.97 -1.35 41.23
C LYS A 371 8.51 -1.70 41.48
N ALA A 372 7.75 -1.97 40.43
CA ALA A 372 6.38 -2.45 40.55
C ALA A 372 6.35 -3.84 41.21
N ILE A 373 7.15 -4.79 40.72
CA ILE A 373 7.23 -6.15 41.26
C ILE A 373 7.66 -6.13 42.73
N GLU A 374 8.73 -5.43 43.08
CA GLU A 374 9.25 -5.35 44.46
C GLU A 374 8.22 -4.80 45.45
N ALA A 375 7.49 -3.75 45.06
CA ALA A 375 6.49 -3.11 45.92
C ALA A 375 5.24 -3.97 46.10
N ILE A 376 4.82 -4.68 45.04
CA ILE A 376 3.58 -5.47 45.03
C ILE A 376 3.82 -6.83 45.68
N TYR A 377 4.97 -7.45 45.42
CA TYR A 377 5.30 -8.77 45.97
C TYR A 377 5.18 -8.82 47.49
N LYS A 378 5.71 -7.79 48.18
CA LYS A 378 5.64 -7.67 49.64
C LYS A 378 4.21 -7.64 50.17
N LYS A 379 3.24 -7.15 49.39
CA LYS A 379 1.83 -7.05 49.78
C LYS A 379 1.03 -8.30 49.43
N THR A 380 1.38 -9.02 48.38
CA THR A 380 0.56 -10.15 47.89
C THR A 380 0.99 -11.51 48.45
N HIS A 381 2.27 -11.67 48.80
CA HIS A 381 2.86 -12.95 49.25
C HIS A 381 3.13 -13.00 50.77
N THR A 382 2.66 -12.03 51.55
CA THR A 382 2.94 -11.93 53.00
C THR A 382 2.26 -13.00 53.85
N ASP A 383 1.15 -13.60 53.36
CA ASP A 383 0.34 -14.56 54.12
C ASP A 383 0.47 -16.03 53.64
N ASN A 384 1.18 -16.29 52.53
CA ASN A 384 1.28 -17.63 51.93
C ASN A 384 2.75 -18.06 51.80
N GLU A 385 3.23 -18.85 52.75
CA GLU A 385 4.57 -19.47 52.72
C GLU A 385 4.74 -20.55 51.62
N GLU A 386 3.67 -20.91 50.90
CA GLU A 386 3.63 -22.04 49.96
C GLU A 386 4.23 -21.76 48.57
N GLU A 387 4.49 -20.49 48.21
CA GLU A 387 5.28 -20.14 47.01
C GLU A 387 6.59 -19.47 47.42
N LYS A 388 7.53 -20.25 47.96
CA LYS A 388 8.94 -19.83 48.09
C LYS A 388 9.63 -19.60 46.73
N ASP A 389 8.95 -19.89 45.63
CA ASP A 389 9.52 -19.88 44.28
C ASP A 389 8.60 -19.10 43.32
N CYS A 390 8.49 -17.78 43.56
CA CYS A 390 7.72 -16.89 42.69
C CYS A 390 8.49 -16.61 41.39
N PRO A 391 7.97 -16.96 40.20
CA PRO A 391 8.70 -16.84 38.94
C PRO A 391 8.90 -15.40 38.46
N LEU A 392 8.53 -14.39 39.27
CA LEU A 392 8.76 -12.98 38.98
C LEU A 392 9.98 -12.40 39.72
N ILE A 393 10.45 -13.08 40.76
CA ILE A 393 11.54 -12.65 41.63
C ILE A 393 12.75 -13.58 41.45
N PRO A 394 13.97 -13.04 41.29
CA PRO A 394 15.17 -13.87 41.28
C PRO A 394 15.44 -14.46 42.67
N GLU A 395 15.94 -15.70 42.74
CA GLU A 395 16.26 -16.44 43.98
C GLU A 395 17.08 -15.62 45.01
N CYS A 396 17.85 -14.62 44.57
CA CYS A 396 18.64 -13.73 45.43
C CYS A 396 17.85 -12.72 46.30
N TYR A 397 16.52 -12.62 46.17
CA TYR A 397 15.69 -11.70 46.97
C TYR A 397 15.08 -12.34 48.22
N PHE A 398 15.32 -13.64 48.46
CA PHE A 398 14.80 -14.39 49.60
C PHE A 398 15.71 -14.38 50.85
N VAL A 399 16.77 -13.55 50.87
CA VAL A 399 17.74 -13.47 51.99
C VAL A 399 17.49 -12.28 52.89
#